data_AF-A0A1N6H228-F1
#
_entry.id   AF-A0A1N6H228-F1
#
_cell.length_a   1.000
_cell.length_b   1.000
_cell.length_c   1.000
_cell.angle_alpha   90.00
_cell.angle_beta   90.00
_cell.angle_gamma   90.00
#
_symmetry.space_group_name_H-M   'P 1'
#
loop_
_entity.id
_entity.type
_entity.pdbx_description
1 polymer ?
#
loop_
_entity_poly.entity_id
_entity_poly.type
_entity_poly.pdbx_seq_one_letter_code
_entity_poly.pdbx_strand_id
1 'polypeptide(L)'
;MQSRIRTHARTLALTLLTACFTLNAKAEMTADQYKKWAHADNSSVYAAYITGAINELGWANGDLIAKKRPPLFCPPEQLPIGAQTVYPLLDEFFTNHPGLSDDFPVGLAILRSLQAAFPCPTK
;
A
#
# COMPACT_ATOMS: atom_id res chain seq x y z
N MET A 1 -22.18 -31.20 38.73
CA MET A 1 -20.79 -31.26 38.22
C MET A 1 -20.70 -31.47 36.70
N GLN A 2 -21.51 -32.34 36.09
CA GLN A 2 -21.47 -32.63 34.63
C GLN A 2 -21.88 -31.46 33.70
N SER A 3 -22.77 -30.56 34.15
CA SER A 3 -23.25 -29.42 33.34
C SER A 3 -22.14 -28.40 33.03
N ARG A 4 -21.25 -28.07 33.99
CA ARG A 4 -20.14 -27.13 33.77
C ARG A 4 -19.14 -27.63 32.73
N ILE A 5 -18.84 -28.93 32.73
CA ILE A 5 -17.88 -29.56 31.79
C ILE A 5 -18.39 -29.43 30.34
N ARG A 6 -19.70 -29.56 30.12
CA ARG A 6 -20.34 -29.48 28.79
C ARG A 6 -20.31 -28.05 28.22
N THR A 7 -20.39 -27.03 29.08
CA THR A 7 -20.31 -25.62 28.66
C THR A 7 -18.88 -25.23 28.29
N HIS A 8 -17.88 -25.67 29.07
CA HIS A 8 -16.47 -25.40 28.75
C HIS A 8 -16.01 -26.08 27.46
N ALA A 9 -16.45 -27.31 27.20
CA ALA A 9 -16.16 -28.02 25.95
C ALA A 9 -16.74 -27.30 24.71
N ARG A 10 -17.94 -26.71 24.83
CA ARG A 10 -18.57 -25.90 23.77
C ARG A 10 -17.83 -24.59 23.51
N THR A 11 -17.43 -23.89 24.56
CA THR A 11 -16.66 -22.63 24.44
C THR A 11 -15.30 -22.90 23.80
N LEU A 12 -14.59 -23.96 24.22
CA LEU A 12 -13.31 -24.37 23.65
C LEU A 12 -13.41 -24.71 22.17
N ALA A 13 -14.44 -25.46 21.77
CA ALA A 13 -14.67 -25.80 20.36
C ALA A 13 -14.93 -24.56 19.49
N LEU A 14 -15.68 -23.57 20.00
CA LEU A 14 -15.96 -22.33 19.27
C LEU A 14 -14.70 -21.47 19.09
N THR A 15 -13.87 -21.36 20.14
CA THR A 15 -12.59 -20.63 20.07
C THR A 15 -11.60 -21.28 19.11
N LEU A 16 -11.54 -22.63 19.07
CA LEU A 16 -10.70 -23.35 18.12
C LEU A 16 -11.16 -23.11 16.66
N LEU A 17 -12.48 -23.08 16.42
CA LEU A 17 -13.01 -22.78 15.08
C LEU A 17 -12.62 -21.38 14.62
N THR A 18 -12.71 -20.36 15.48
CA THR A 18 -12.29 -18.98 15.13
C THR A 18 -10.79 -18.84 14.86
N ALA A 19 -9.95 -19.63 15.54
CA ALA A 19 -8.51 -19.61 15.31
C ALA A 19 -8.11 -20.15 13.92
N CYS A 20 -8.96 -20.97 13.29
CA CYS A 20 -8.72 -21.49 11.93
C CYS A 20 -9.04 -20.48 10.81
N PHE A 21 -9.62 -19.31 11.12
CA PHE A 21 -9.97 -18.28 10.13
C PHE A 21 -8.97 -17.12 10.07
N THR A 22 -7.72 -17.31 10.52
CA THR A 22 -6.65 -16.33 10.25
C THR A 22 -6.22 -16.40 8.78
N LEU A 23 -7.11 -15.96 7.88
CA LEU A 23 -6.77 -15.75 6.48
C LEU A 23 -5.81 -14.56 6.40
N ASN A 24 -4.72 -14.72 5.64
CA ASN A 24 -3.86 -13.61 5.29
C ASN A 24 -4.64 -12.69 4.34
N ALA A 25 -5.29 -11.65 4.87
CA ALA A 25 -5.92 -10.63 4.06
C ALA A 25 -4.82 -9.84 3.34
N LYS A 26 -4.65 -10.09 2.04
CA LYS A 26 -3.81 -9.28 1.16
C LYS A 26 -4.64 -8.09 0.70
N ALA A 27 -4.44 -6.94 1.34
CA ALA A 27 -5.08 -5.69 0.97
C ALA A 27 -4.26 -4.88 -0.06
N GLU A 28 -3.02 -5.30 -0.32
CA GLU A 28 -2.13 -4.63 -1.27
C GLU A 28 -2.67 -4.79 -2.70
N MET A 29 -2.66 -3.69 -3.45
CA MET A 29 -2.86 -3.72 -4.88
C MET A 29 -1.60 -4.26 -5.57
N THR A 30 -1.76 -5.23 -6.46
CA THR A 30 -0.65 -5.86 -7.18
C THR A 30 -0.36 -5.19 -8.52
N ALA A 31 0.82 -5.45 -9.10
CA ALA A 31 1.20 -4.93 -10.41
C ALA A 31 0.25 -5.42 -11.53
N ASP A 32 -0.23 -6.66 -11.48
CA ASP A 32 -1.24 -7.16 -12.41
C ASP A 32 -2.57 -6.41 -12.30
N GLN A 33 -3.03 -6.13 -11.07
CA GLN A 33 -4.22 -5.31 -10.86
C GLN A 33 -4.03 -3.88 -11.38
N TYR A 34 -2.84 -3.29 -11.20
CA TYR A 34 -2.50 -1.99 -11.78
C TYR A 34 -2.57 -1.99 -13.30
N LYS A 35 -1.87 -2.92 -13.95
CA LYS A 35 -1.84 -3.04 -15.42
C LYS A 35 -3.25 -3.20 -16.01
N LYS A 36 -4.17 -3.83 -15.27
CA LYS A 36 -5.57 -4.03 -15.69
C LYS A 36 -6.48 -2.83 -15.45
N TRP A 37 -6.30 -2.09 -14.35
CA TRP A 37 -7.34 -1.19 -13.85
C TRP A 37 -6.91 0.24 -13.56
N ALA A 38 -5.60 0.56 -13.59
CA ALA A 38 -5.06 1.86 -13.17
C ALA A 38 -5.72 3.07 -13.85
N HIS A 39 -6.20 2.89 -15.08
CA HIS A 39 -6.74 3.94 -15.94
C HIS A 39 -8.21 3.74 -16.33
N ALA A 40 -8.89 2.76 -15.72
CA ALA A 40 -10.26 2.42 -16.10
C ALA A 40 -11.27 3.50 -15.70
N ASP A 41 -11.04 4.17 -14.56
CA ASP A 41 -11.97 5.13 -13.94
C ASP A 41 -11.28 5.86 -12.77
N ASN A 42 -11.36 7.20 -12.76
CA ASN A 42 -10.80 8.10 -11.71
C ASN A 42 -11.51 8.00 -10.34
N SER A 43 -12.65 7.33 -10.27
CA SER A 43 -13.54 7.14 -9.12
C SER A 43 -13.55 5.68 -8.65
N SER A 44 -12.72 4.83 -9.26
CA SER A 44 -12.67 3.41 -8.97
C SER A 44 -12.04 3.14 -7.61
N VAL A 45 -12.29 1.94 -7.08
CA VAL A 45 -11.59 1.44 -5.87
C VAL A 45 -10.06 1.48 -6.03
N TYR A 46 -9.55 1.35 -7.24
CA TYR A 46 -8.11 1.41 -7.54
C TYR A 46 -7.56 2.84 -7.51
N ALA A 47 -8.32 3.82 -8.02
CA ALA A 47 -7.98 5.23 -7.88
C ALA A 47 -7.98 5.65 -6.39
N ALA A 48 -8.93 5.15 -5.61
CA ALA A 48 -8.97 5.34 -4.16
C ALA A 48 -7.76 4.69 -3.47
N TYR A 49 -7.37 3.48 -3.88
CA TYR A 49 -6.16 2.82 -3.36
C TYR A 49 -4.90 3.64 -3.62
N ILE A 50 -4.67 4.07 -4.86
CA ILE A 50 -3.50 4.87 -5.25
C ILE A 50 -3.49 6.19 -4.47
N THR A 51 -4.63 6.87 -4.38
CA THR A 51 -4.76 8.11 -3.61
C THR A 51 -4.46 7.89 -2.12
N GLY A 52 -4.95 6.80 -1.53
CA GLY A 52 -4.66 6.41 -0.15
C GLY A 52 -3.17 6.18 0.07
N ALA A 53 -2.53 5.39 -0.79
CA ALA A 53 -1.10 5.12 -0.71
C ALA A 53 -0.25 6.41 -0.83
N ILE A 54 -0.62 7.33 -1.73
CA ILE A 54 0.05 8.63 -1.86
C ILE A 54 -0.09 9.45 -0.57
N ASN A 55 -1.29 9.51 0.00
CA ASN A 55 -1.55 10.25 1.24
C ASN A 55 -0.74 9.68 2.42
N GLU A 56 -0.72 8.35 2.58
CA GLU A 56 0.02 7.67 3.64
C GLU A 56 1.53 7.91 3.53
N LEU A 57 2.08 7.81 2.30
CA LEU A 57 3.47 8.16 2.05
C LEU A 57 3.74 9.63 2.34
N GLY A 58 2.82 10.52 1.99
CA GLY A 58 2.88 11.95 2.32
C GLY A 58 2.94 12.19 3.83
N TRP A 59 2.08 11.53 4.61
CA TRP A 59 2.08 11.64 6.07
C TRP A 59 3.35 11.06 6.69
N ALA A 60 3.80 9.88 6.25
CA ALA A 60 5.03 9.26 6.72
C ALA A 60 6.25 10.17 6.41
N ASN A 61 6.27 10.79 5.23
CA ASN A 61 7.31 11.73 4.86
C ASN A 61 7.28 12.98 5.73
N GLY A 62 6.09 13.54 5.97
CA GLY A 62 5.88 14.70 6.85
C GLY A 62 6.30 14.43 8.29
N ASP A 63 6.00 13.26 8.84
CA ASP A 63 6.42 12.85 10.20
C ASP A 63 7.95 12.77 10.31
N LEU A 64 8.64 12.22 9.31
CA LEU A 64 10.10 12.18 9.28
C LEU A 64 10.70 13.59 9.25
N ILE A 65 10.16 14.48 8.41
CA ILE A 65 10.59 15.89 8.33
C ILE A 65 10.41 16.57 9.69
N ALA A 66 9.23 16.42 10.32
CA ALA A 66 8.93 17.00 11.62
C ALA A 66 9.90 16.50 12.72
N LYS A 67 10.32 15.23 12.63
CA LYS A 67 11.29 14.60 13.52
C LYS A 67 12.76 14.86 13.14
N LYS A 68 13.03 15.72 12.15
CA LYS A 68 14.37 16.02 11.63
C LYS A 68 15.13 14.76 11.17
N ARG A 69 14.40 13.77 10.66
CA ARG A 69 14.93 12.54 10.08
C ARG A 69 14.98 12.68 8.55
N PRO A 70 15.85 11.91 7.86
CA PRO A 70 15.82 11.87 6.40
C PRO A 70 14.41 11.48 5.91
N PRO A 71 13.80 12.27 5.02
CA PRO A 71 12.52 11.93 4.42
C PRO A 71 12.66 10.71 3.48
N LEU A 72 11.53 10.08 3.16
CA LEU A 72 11.42 8.99 2.18
C LEU A 72 11.71 9.46 0.75
N PHE A 73 11.29 10.69 0.41
CA PHE A 73 11.52 11.39 -0.87
C PHE A 73 11.44 12.91 -0.63
N CYS A 74 11.94 13.74 -1.55
CA CYS A 74 12.01 15.19 -1.36
C CYS A 74 10.96 15.91 -2.21
N PRO A 75 9.75 16.17 -1.67
CA PRO A 75 8.64 16.68 -2.46
C PRO A 75 8.98 18.01 -3.12
N PRO A 76 8.51 18.25 -4.35
CA PRO A 76 8.66 19.52 -5.03
C PRO A 76 7.84 20.61 -4.31
N GLU A 77 8.37 21.83 -4.23
CA GLU A 77 7.73 22.93 -3.48
C GLU A 77 6.37 23.36 -4.05
N GLN A 78 6.18 23.23 -5.37
CA GLN A 78 5.08 23.86 -6.11
C GLN A 78 4.16 22.86 -6.81
N LEU A 79 4.46 21.56 -6.73
CA LEU A 79 3.69 20.53 -7.43
C LEU A 79 2.97 19.62 -6.42
N PRO A 80 1.63 19.68 -6.36
CA PRO A 80 0.86 18.72 -5.59
C PRO A 80 1.12 17.30 -6.09
N ILE A 81 1.55 16.41 -5.19
CA ILE A 81 1.66 14.98 -5.48
C ILE A 81 0.28 14.37 -5.27
N GLY A 82 -0.41 14.07 -6.36
CA GLY A 82 -1.70 13.37 -6.37
C GLY A 82 -1.72 12.26 -7.43
N ALA A 83 -2.83 11.52 -7.52
CA ALA A 83 -2.96 10.38 -8.43
C ALA A 83 -2.58 10.73 -9.88
N GLN A 84 -3.06 11.87 -10.40
CA GLN A 84 -2.76 12.34 -11.76
C GLN A 84 -1.26 12.58 -12.02
N THR A 85 -0.50 12.96 -10.98
CA THR A 85 0.95 13.15 -11.06
C THR A 85 1.70 11.81 -10.93
N VAL A 86 1.13 10.84 -10.21
CA VAL A 86 1.78 9.57 -9.88
C VAL A 86 1.57 8.50 -10.96
N TYR A 87 0.43 8.51 -11.67
CA TYR A 87 0.16 7.55 -12.74
C TYR A 87 1.27 7.47 -13.80
N PRO A 88 1.75 8.59 -14.40
CA PRO A 88 2.84 8.53 -15.36
C PRO A 88 4.15 7.98 -14.78
N LEU A 89 4.43 8.27 -13.50
CA LEU A 89 5.63 7.77 -12.82
C LEU A 89 5.55 6.27 -12.51
N LEU A 90 4.35 5.75 -12.27
CA LEU A 90 4.11 4.32 -12.11
C LEU A 90 4.17 3.57 -13.44
N ASP A 91 3.58 4.15 -14.50
CA ASP A 91 3.66 3.59 -15.84
C ASP A 91 5.11 3.48 -16.28
N GLU A 92 5.89 4.56 -16.12
CA GLU A 92 7.33 4.54 -16.39
C GLU A 92 8.07 3.50 -15.55
N PHE A 93 7.75 3.40 -14.25
CA PHE A 93 8.37 2.40 -13.38
C PHE A 93 8.15 0.98 -13.88
N PHE A 94 6.92 0.59 -14.23
CA PHE A 94 6.64 -0.75 -14.71
C PHE A 94 7.18 -1.00 -16.13
N THR A 95 7.21 0.01 -16.99
CA THR A 95 7.85 -0.06 -18.32
C THR A 95 9.35 -0.31 -18.20
N ASN A 96 10.03 0.36 -17.27
CA ASN A 96 11.48 0.22 -17.06
C ASN A 96 11.86 -1.05 -16.30
N HIS A 97 10.89 -1.78 -15.73
CA HIS A 97 11.12 -2.99 -14.95
C HIS A 97 10.22 -4.15 -15.40
N PRO A 98 10.33 -4.61 -16.67
CA PRO A 98 9.44 -5.63 -17.22
C PRO A 98 9.57 -7.02 -16.57
N GLY A 99 10.65 -7.25 -15.82
CA GLY A 99 10.90 -8.50 -15.08
C GLY A 99 10.31 -8.54 -13.67
N LEU A 100 9.62 -7.49 -13.21
CA LEU A 100 8.97 -7.50 -11.90
C LEU A 100 7.80 -8.50 -11.89
N SER A 101 7.65 -9.19 -10.76
CA SER A 101 6.53 -10.09 -10.52
C SER A 101 5.20 -9.33 -10.63
N ASP A 102 4.19 -10.00 -11.17
CA ASP A 102 2.81 -9.50 -11.20
C ASP A 102 2.21 -9.29 -9.81
N ASP A 103 2.76 -9.95 -8.78
CA ASP A 103 2.39 -9.76 -7.37
C ASP A 103 3.13 -8.59 -6.69
N PHE A 104 3.95 -7.83 -7.43
CA PHE A 104 4.70 -6.72 -6.85
C PHE A 104 3.74 -5.65 -6.28
N PRO A 105 3.94 -5.20 -5.03
CA PRO A 105 3.00 -4.30 -4.37
C PRO A 105 3.09 -2.89 -4.97
N VAL A 106 1.97 -2.37 -5.45
CA VAL A 106 1.87 -1.05 -6.08
C VAL A 106 2.23 0.07 -5.10
N GLY A 107 1.90 -0.07 -3.82
CA GLY A 107 2.31 0.91 -2.81
C GLY A 107 3.83 1.09 -2.73
N LEU A 108 4.59 -0.01 -2.88
CA LEU A 108 6.05 0.05 -2.96
C LEU A 108 6.51 0.64 -4.30
N ALA A 109 5.85 0.30 -5.40
CA ALA A 109 6.13 0.91 -6.70
C ALA A 109 5.98 2.44 -6.63
N ILE A 110 4.90 2.95 -6.01
CA ILE A 110 4.68 4.39 -5.80
C ILE A 110 5.85 5.01 -5.06
N LEU A 111 6.28 4.40 -3.94
CA LEU A 111 7.43 4.91 -3.18
C LEU A 111 8.71 4.96 -4.04
N ARG A 112 8.99 3.91 -4.83
CA ARG A 112 10.16 3.89 -5.71
C ARG A 112 10.08 4.92 -6.82
N SER A 113 8.90 5.10 -7.44
CA SER A 113 8.64 6.14 -8.42
C SER A 113 8.84 7.54 -7.84
N LEU A 114 8.35 7.82 -6.62
CA LEU A 114 8.55 9.10 -5.95
C LEU A 114 10.01 9.34 -5.59
N GLN A 115 10.74 8.31 -5.16
CA GLN A 115 12.18 8.40 -4.88
C GLN A 115 13.01 8.71 -6.12
N ALA A 116 12.63 8.12 -7.27
CA ALA A 116 13.29 8.36 -8.54
C ALA A 116 12.98 9.76 -9.10
N ALA A 117 11.72 10.19 -9.04
CA ALA A 117 11.28 11.48 -9.55
C ALA A 117 11.72 12.65 -8.66
N PHE A 118 11.78 12.43 -7.35
CA PHE A 118 12.04 13.45 -6.33
C PHE A 118 13.14 13.02 -5.36
N PRO A 119 14.37 12.79 -5.85
CA PRO A 119 15.46 12.31 -5.02
C PRO A 119 15.85 13.38 -4.00
N CYS A 120 16.15 12.93 -2.78
CA CYS A 120 16.72 13.82 -1.79
C CYS A 120 18.20 14.06 -2.05
N PRO A 121 18.68 15.31 -1.86
CA PRO A 121 20.11 15.59 -1.95
C PRO A 121 20.90 14.68 -1.01
N THR A 122 21.92 14.01 -1.53
CA THR A 122 22.95 13.41 -0.69
C THR A 122 23.64 14.55 0.05
N LYS A 123 23.61 14.51 1.39
CA LYS A 123 24.35 15.47 2.22
C LYS A 123 25.84 15.46 1.90
#